data_AF-A0A1F7BEZ0-F1
#
_entry.id   AF-A0A1F7BEZ0-F1
#
_cell.length_a   1.000
_cell.length_b   1.000
_cell.length_c   1.000
_cell.angle_alpha   90.00
_cell.angle_beta   90.00
_cell.angle_gamma   90.00
#
_symmetry.space_group_name_H-M   'P 1'
#
loop_
_entity.id
_entity.type
_entity.pdbx_description
1 polymer ?
#
loop_
_entity_poly.entity_id
_entity_poly.type
_entity_poly.pdbx_seq_one_letter_code
_entity_poly.pdbx_strand_id
1 'polypeptide(L)'
;MKKSLPLLAALSLAACSGAAGTVTLEQNLQNPLYAEQYYDVLLDRMVELDIQDDPLMQDASKAALVEDTRLDALKKAKEATQRQREGATGQFIGAGEEVRGEALYANNMLYFGPTFETYPGPELHAFLSTVVDPRDVEFPDGSSLDLGRVESAFGAQSMAVPEVENPLLYRTAVLWDTKLERLYGFAQLAK
;
A
#
# COMPACT_ATOMS: atom_id res chain seq x y z
N MET A 1 39.96 53.98 -25.71
CA MET A 1 40.61 52.93 -24.88
C MET A 1 39.94 52.99 -23.51
N LYS A 2 39.35 51.97 -22.90
CA LYS A 2 39.23 50.52 -23.10
C LYS A 2 37.81 50.11 -22.66
N LYS A 3 37.26 49.13 -23.37
CA LYS A 3 35.98 48.46 -23.09
C LYS A 3 36.12 47.56 -21.85
N SER A 4 35.05 47.42 -21.07
CA SER A 4 34.90 46.33 -20.09
C SER A 4 33.42 45.96 -19.92
N LEU A 5 32.98 45.04 -20.79
CA LEU A 5 32.11 43.90 -20.48
C LEU A 5 33.11 42.70 -20.39
N PRO A 6 32.95 41.68 -19.52
CA PRO A 6 31.80 40.77 -19.47
C PRO A 6 31.54 40.28 -18.00
N LEU A 7 30.79 39.24 -17.62
CA LEU A 7 30.06 38.14 -18.24
C LEU A 7 29.14 37.53 -17.15
N LEU A 8 28.01 36.99 -17.60
CA LEU A 8 27.14 35.98 -17.00
C LEU A 8 27.52 35.37 -15.63
N ALA A 9 26.59 35.47 -14.68
CA ALA A 9 26.31 34.41 -13.70
C ALA A 9 24.79 34.20 -13.65
N ALA A 10 24.25 33.65 -14.75
CA ALA A 10 22.86 33.22 -14.84
C ALA A 10 22.76 31.76 -14.37
N LEU A 11 21.99 31.55 -13.30
CA LEU A 11 20.99 30.49 -13.17
C LEU A 11 21.43 29.05 -13.54
N SER A 12 22.01 28.38 -12.55
CA SER A 12 21.98 26.92 -12.38
C SER A 12 22.05 26.72 -10.86
N LEU A 13 21.05 26.22 -10.15
CA LEU A 13 20.35 24.96 -10.35
C LEU A 13 18.86 25.07 -9.93
N ALA A 14 17.97 24.98 -10.92
CA ALA A 14 16.68 24.34 -10.71
C ALA A 14 16.91 22.84 -10.88
N ALA A 15 16.55 22.04 -9.87
CA ALA A 15 16.10 20.64 -9.93
C ALA A 15 16.42 19.93 -8.61
N CYS A 16 15.50 20.02 -7.67
CA CYS A 16 15.07 18.91 -6.80
C CYS A 16 13.83 19.37 -6.04
N SER A 17 12.83 19.89 -6.78
CA SER A 17 11.47 19.79 -6.28
C SER A 17 11.12 18.30 -6.38
N GLY A 18 11.21 17.58 -5.27
CA GLY A 18 10.61 16.26 -5.17
C GLY A 18 9.17 16.39 -5.60
N ALA A 19 8.87 15.92 -6.81
CA ALA A 19 7.50 15.69 -7.20
C ALA A 19 7.02 14.61 -6.23
N ALA A 20 6.27 15.02 -5.21
CA ALA A 20 5.35 14.12 -4.55
C ALA A 20 4.42 13.62 -5.66
N GLY A 21 4.81 12.51 -6.29
CA GLY A 21 4.11 11.96 -7.44
C GLY A 21 2.74 11.52 -6.95
N THR A 22 1.69 12.06 -7.57
CA THR A 22 0.33 11.60 -7.31
C THR A 22 0.28 10.11 -7.66
N VAL A 23 -0.01 9.26 -6.69
CA VAL A 23 -0.15 7.81 -6.93
C VAL A 23 -1.30 7.59 -7.91
N THR A 24 -1.01 6.94 -9.02
CA THR A 24 -1.97 6.62 -10.08
C THR A 24 -2.80 5.38 -9.71
N LEU A 25 -3.96 5.21 -10.37
CA LEU A 25 -4.77 4.01 -10.19
C LEU A 25 -3.97 2.76 -10.57
N GLU A 26 -3.22 2.81 -11.67
CA GLU A 26 -2.41 1.71 -12.17
C GLU A 26 -1.33 1.28 -11.16
N GLN A 27 -0.78 2.23 -10.41
CA GLN A 27 0.15 1.97 -9.31
C GLN A 27 -0.56 1.32 -8.12
N ASN A 28 -1.73 1.82 -7.72
CA ASN A 28 -2.51 1.21 -6.63
C ASN A 28 -2.96 -0.21 -6.98
N LEU A 29 -3.31 -0.50 -8.23
CA LEU A 29 -3.70 -1.84 -8.69
C LEU A 29 -2.55 -2.86 -8.68
N GLN A 30 -1.30 -2.42 -8.48
CA GLN A 30 -0.18 -3.34 -8.20
C GLN A 30 -0.27 -3.94 -6.81
N ASN A 31 -0.91 -3.27 -5.86
CA ASN A 31 -1.19 -3.78 -4.54
C ASN A 31 -2.35 -4.80 -4.61
N PRO A 32 -2.13 -6.08 -4.29
CA PRO A 32 -3.15 -7.12 -4.42
C PRO A 32 -4.39 -6.90 -3.53
N LEU A 33 -4.22 -6.27 -2.37
CA LEU A 33 -5.32 -5.96 -1.45
C LEU A 33 -6.20 -4.84 -2.03
N TYR A 34 -5.57 -3.79 -2.57
CA TYR A 34 -6.31 -2.72 -3.24
C TYR A 34 -7.01 -3.22 -4.50
N ALA A 35 -6.32 -4.03 -5.32
CA ALA A 35 -6.85 -4.54 -6.57
C ALA A 35 -8.11 -5.39 -6.37
N GLU A 36 -8.10 -6.29 -5.38
CA GLU A 36 -9.28 -7.10 -5.06
C GLU A 36 -10.47 -6.20 -4.70
N GLN A 37 -10.31 -5.32 -3.70
CA GLN A 37 -11.41 -4.45 -3.27
C GLN A 37 -11.91 -3.54 -4.40
N TYR A 38 -11.01 -2.98 -5.22
CA TYR A 38 -11.40 -2.13 -6.35
C TYR A 38 -12.27 -2.89 -7.36
N TYR A 39 -11.85 -4.10 -7.74
CA TYR A 39 -12.56 -4.89 -8.73
C TYR A 39 -13.84 -5.53 -8.19
N ASP A 40 -13.88 -5.89 -6.91
CA ASP A 40 -15.11 -6.35 -6.25
C ASP A 40 -16.15 -5.24 -6.20
N VAL A 41 -15.76 -4.03 -5.79
CA VAL A 41 -16.68 -2.87 -5.80
C VAL A 41 -17.15 -2.55 -7.23
N LEU A 42 -16.25 -2.58 -8.22
CA LEU A 42 -16.64 -2.37 -9.62
C LEU A 42 -17.63 -3.43 -10.10
N LEU A 43 -17.35 -4.70 -9.79
CA LEU A 43 -18.22 -5.83 -10.10
C LEU A 43 -19.61 -5.64 -9.50
N ASP A 44 -19.68 -5.33 -8.20
CA ASP A 44 -20.94 -5.08 -7.49
C ASP A 44 -21.72 -3.92 -8.12
N ARG A 45 -21.04 -2.83 -8.49
CA ARG A 45 -21.68 -1.71 -9.19
C ARG A 45 -22.24 -2.10 -10.54
N MET A 46 -21.57 -2.95 -11.31
CA MET A 46 -22.07 -3.44 -12.61
C MET A 46 -23.28 -4.36 -12.44
N VAL A 47 -23.25 -5.25 -11.43
CA VAL A 47 -24.39 -6.11 -11.10
C VAL A 47 -25.60 -5.28 -10.64
N GLU A 48 -25.37 -4.24 -9.86
CA GLU A 48 -26.46 -3.42 -9.34
C GLU A 48 -27.21 -2.64 -10.43
N LEU A 49 -26.54 -2.23 -11.51
CA LEU A 49 -27.21 -1.61 -12.66
C LEU A 49 -28.25 -2.54 -13.31
N ASP A 50 -27.95 -3.84 -13.36
CA ASP A 50 -28.86 -4.87 -13.88
C ASP A 50 -30.01 -5.13 -12.89
N ILE A 51 -29.72 -5.27 -11.60
CA ILE A 51 -30.74 -5.51 -10.55
C ILE A 51 -31.73 -4.34 -10.42
N GLN A 52 -31.26 -3.10 -10.58
CA GLN A 52 -32.09 -1.91 -10.44
C GLN A 52 -32.85 -1.53 -11.72
N ASP A 53 -32.76 -2.34 -12.79
CA ASP A 53 -33.32 -2.03 -14.11
C ASP A 53 -32.92 -0.60 -14.57
N ASP A 54 -31.64 -0.24 -14.39
CA ASP A 54 -31.18 1.13 -14.69
C ASP A 54 -31.49 1.48 -16.16
N PRO A 55 -32.02 2.69 -16.47
CA PRO A 55 -32.35 3.08 -17.83
C PRO A 55 -31.20 2.94 -18.84
N LEU A 56 -29.94 2.99 -18.39
CA LEU A 56 -28.77 2.75 -19.23
C LEU A 56 -28.75 1.33 -19.83
N MET A 57 -29.35 0.35 -19.16
CA MET A 57 -29.41 -1.04 -19.62
C MET A 57 -30.36 -1.24 -20.81
N GLN A 58 -31.22 -0.27 -21.11
CA GLN A 58 -32.08 -0.30 -22.30
C GLN A 58 -31.30 -0.03 -23.60
N ASP A 59 -30.12 0.58 -23.50
CA ASP A 59 -29.19 0.76 -24.60
C ASP A 59 -28.32 -0.49 -24.74
N ALA A 60 -28.48 -1.23 -25.84
CA ALA A 60 -27.77 -2.48 -26.07
C ALA A 60 -26.23 -2.34 -26.04
N SER A 61 -25.69 -1.19 -26.46
CA SER A 61 -24.24 -0.94 -26.45
C SER A 61 -23.73 -0.76 -25.02
N LYS A 62 -24.48 -0.02 -24.20
CA LYS A 62 -24.13 0.18 -22.78
C LYS A 62 -24.31 -1.09 -21.97
N ALA A 63 -25.39 -1.84 -22.21
CA ALA A 63 -25.60 -3.14 -21.58
C ALA A 63 -24.45 -4.12 -21.88
N ALA A 64 -23.97 -4.17 -23.14
CA ALA A 64 -22.81 -4.97 -23.51
C ALA A 64 -21.53 -4.51 -22.80
N LEU A 65 -21.30 -3.19 -22.70
CA LEU A 65 -20.15 -2.65 -21.97
C LEU A 65 -20.19 -3.00 -20.48
N VAL A 66 -21.36 -2.93 -19.84
CA VAL A 66 -21.56 -3.34 -18.44
C VAL A 66 -21.22 -4.82 -18.27
N GLU A 67 -21.70 -5.68 -19.17
CA GLU A 67 -21.42 -7.12 -19.12
C GLU A 67 -19.94 -7.43 -19.31
N ASP A 68 -19.28 -6.83 -20.30
CA ASP A 68 -17.85 -7.00 -20.52
C ASP A 68 -17.03 -6.53 -19.31
N THR A 69 -17.41 -5.38 -18.72
CA THR A 69 -16.78 -4.84 -17.52
C THR A 69 -16.98 -5.76 -16.32
N ARG A 70 -18.18 -6.33 -16.16
CA ARG A 70 -18.50 -7.30 -15.11
C ARG A 70 -17.59 -8.53 -15.18
N LEU A 71 -17.43 -9.10 -16.38
CA LEU A 71 -16.59 -10.28 -16.59
C LEU A 71 -15.10 -9.99 -16.38
N ASP A 72 -14.62 -8.83 -16.85
CA ASP A 72 -13.24 -8.39 -16.64
C ASP A 72 -12.93 -8.13 -15.15
N ALA A 73 -13.81 -7.41 -14.45
CA ALA A 73 -13.67 -7.15 -13.02
C ALA A 73 -13.64 -8.45 -12.21
N LEU A 74 -14.57 -9.38 -12.47
CA LEU A 74 -14.58 -10.69 -11.81
C LEU A 74 -13.27 -11.47 -12.02
N LYS A 75 -12.72 -11.42 -13.24
CA LYS A 75 -11.44 -12.07 -13.55
C LYS A 75 -10.30 -11.43 -12.75
N LYS A 76 -10.21 -10.10 -12.76
CA LYS A 76 -9.12 -9.37 -12.10
C LYS A 76 -9.19 -9.44 -10.57
N ALA A 77 -10.39 -9.44 -9.99
CA ALA A 77 -10.58 -9.72 -8.57
C ALA A 77 -10.02 -11.09 -8.19
N LYS A 78 -10.37 -12.14 -8.96
CA LYS A 78 -9.82 -13.50 -8.74
C LYS A 78 -8.30 -13.56 -8.88
N GLU A 79 -7.72 -12.86 -9.85
CA GLU A 79 -6.26 -12.76 -10.01
C GLU A 79 -5.61 -12.05 -8.82
N ALA A 80 -6.23 -10.99 -8.29
CA ALA A 80 -5.78 -10.31 -7.09
C ALA A 80 -5.83 -11.24 -5.85
N THR A 81 -6.94 -11.93 -5.62
CA THR A 81 -7.07 -12.92 -4.54
C THR A 81 -6.02 -14.03 -4.65
N GLN A 82 -5.71 -14.50 -5.87
CA GLN A 82 -4.65 -15.50 -6.08
C GLN A 82 -3.28 -14.97 -5.64
N ARG A 83 -2.92 -13.74 -6.03
CA ARG A 83 -1.67 -13.10 -5.59
C ARG A 83 -1.59 -12.93 -4.08
N GLN A 84 -2.71 -12.64 -3.42
CA GLN A 84 -2.74 -12.57 -1.95
C GLN A 84 -2.43 -13.92 -1.29
N ARG A 85 -2.97 -15.03 -1.83
CA ARG A 85 -2.74 -16.41 -1.32
C ARG A 85 -1.29 -16.88 -1.44
N GLU A 86 -0.48 -16.24 -2.27
CA GLU A 86 0.94 -16.56 -2.40
C GLU A 86 1.73 -16.06 -1.18
N GLY A 87 1.27 -14.98 -0.53
CA GLY A 87 1.92 -14.33 0.60
C GLY A 87 1.42 -14.74 1.97
N ALA A 88 1.80 -13.95 2.97
CA ALA A 88 1.31 -14.01 4.34
C ALA A 88 0.55 -12.73 4.67
N THR A 89 -0.65 -12.85 5.24
CA THR A 89 -1.54 -11.74 5.57
C THR A 89 -1.73 -11.60 7.08
N GLY A 90 -2.06 -10.39 7.51
CA GLY A 90 -2.34 -10.11 8.92
C GLY A 90 -3.19 -8.86 9.07
N GLN A 91 -4.03 -8.85 10.10
CA GLN A 91 -4.76 -7.64 10.49
C GLN A 91 -3.93 -6.84 11.48
N PHE A 92 -3.89 -5.52 11.29
CA PHE A 92 -3.24 -4.64 12.25
C PHE A 92 -4.01 -4.60 13.57
N ILE A 93 -3.25 -4.65 14.65
CA ILE A 93 -3.71 -4.51 16.01
C ILE A 93 -3.00 -3.30 16.61
N GLY A 94 -3.77 -2.32 17.06
CA GLY A 94 -3.23 -1.18 17.81
C GLY A 94 -2.63 -1.64 19.14
N ALA A 95 -1.47 -1.09 19.48
CA ALA A 95 -0.75 -1.40 20.72
C ALA A 95 -0.57 -0.16 21.59
N GLY A 96 0.04 0.88 21.02
CA GLY A 96 0.20 2.17 21.68
C GLY A 96 -0.71 3.25 21.10
N GLU A 97 -1.08 3.12 19.83
CA GLU A 97 -1.93 4.06 19.09
C GLU A 97 -2.98 3.29 18.29
N GLU A 98 -4.01 3.99 17.79
CA GLU A 98 -4.99 3.38 16.91
C GLU A 98 -4.33 3.01 15.57
N VAL A 99 -4.43 1.74 15.19
CA VAL A 99 -4.01 1.20 13.90
C VAL A 99 -5.05 0.17 13.46
N ARG A 100 -5.48 0.24 12.21
CA ARG A 100 -6.44 -0.70 11.61
C ARG A 100 -6.11 -0.96 10.14
N GLY A 101 -6.81 -1.94 9.57
CA GLY A 101 -6.61 -2.44 8.22
C GLY A 101 -5.69 -3.66 8.23
N GLU A 102 -5.21 -4.01 7.05
CA GLU A 102 -4.51 -5.26 6.82
C GLU A 102 -3.16 -5.06 6.15
N ALA A 103 -2.29 -6.04 6.34
CA ALA A 103 -0.99 -6.15 5.70
C ALA A 103 -0.88 -7.48 4.94
N LEU A 104 -0.16 -7.44 3.82
CA LEU A 104 0.23 -8.60 3.04
C LEU A 104 1.73 -8.53 2.76
N TYR A 105 2.47 -9.57 3.11
CA TYR A 105 3.85 -9.76 2.68
C TYR A 105 3.90 -10.79 1.55
N ALA A 106 4.24 -10.35 0.34
CA ALA A 106 4.35 -11.21 -0.85
C ALA A 106 5.38 -10.64 -1.83
N ASN A 107 6.11 -11.51 -2.54
CA ASN A 107 6.99 -11.11 -3.64
C ASN A 107 7.96 -9.96 -3.29
N ASN A 108 8.60 -10.03 -2.12
CA ASN A 108 9.51 -8.99 -1.59
C ASN A 108 8.86 -7.60 -1.46
N MET A 109 7.56 -7.56 -1.18
CA MET A 109 6.81 -6.34 -0.97
C MET A 109 5.91 -6.48 0.26
N LEU A 110 5.89 -5.45 1.11
CA LEU A 110 4.89 -5.30 2.16
C LEU A 110 3.81 -4.35 1.66
N TYR A 111 2.59 -4.86 1.52
CA TYR A 111 1.42 -4.13 1.08
C TYR A 111 0.53 -3.82 2.28
N PHE A 112 0.04 -2.59 2.39
CA PHE A 112 -1.07 -2.25 3.27
C PHE A 112 -2.36 -2.14 2.47
N GLY A 113 -3.46 -2.59 3.07
CA GLY A 113 -4.76 -2.59 2.44
C GLY A 113 -5.35 -1.18 2.25
N PRO A 114 -6.36 -1.03 1.39
CA PRO A 114 -7.11 0.23 1.19
C PRO A 114 -7.81 0.76 2.45
N THR A 115 -8.07 -0.09 3.44
CA THR A 115 -8.68 0.26 4.73
C THR A 115 -7.65 0.59 5.82
N PHE A 116 -6.36 0.62 5.47
CA PHE A 116 -5.30 0.98 6.38
C PHE A 116 -5.49 2.37 6.95
N GLU A 117 -5.37 2.49 8.26
CA GLU A 117 -5.43 3.76 8.96
C GLU A 117 -4.65 3.71 10.26
N THR A 118 -3.95 4.80 10.56
CA THR A 118 -3.22 5.03 11.80
C THR A 118 -3.21 6.53 12.11
N TYR A 119 -2.89 6.91 13.35
CA TYR A 119 -2.44 8.27 13.59
C TYR A 119 -1.07 8.52 12.95
N PRO A 120 -0.81 9.73 12.42
CA PRO A 120 0.51 10.09 11.95
C PRO A 120 1.47 10.26 13.14
N GLY A 121 2.70 9.77 12.99
CA GLY A 121 3.81 10.02 13.90
C GLY A 121 4.82 11.00 13.29
N PRO A 122 5.66 11.66 14.10
CA PRO A 122 6.76 12.46 13.59
C PRO A 122 7.72 11.66 12.69
N GLU A 123 7.97 10.38 12.99
CA GLU A 123 8.91 9.52 12.24
C GLU A 123 8.43 8.06 12.24
N LEU A 124 7.18 7.83 11.79
CA LEU A 124 6.55 6.51 11.77
C LEU A 124 7.11 5.63 10.64
N HIS A 125 7.72 4.51 11.01
CA HIS A 125 8.32 3.54 10.10
C HIS A 125 7.58 2.20 10.14
N ALA A 126 7.64 1.47 9.02
CA ALA A 126 7.22 0.08 8.96
C ALA A 126 8.44 -0.84 9.04
N PHE A 127 8.32 -1.88 9.84
CA PHE A 127 9.34 -2.90 9.99
C PHE A 127 8.76 -4.28 9.68
N LEU A 128 9.61 -5.20 9.24
CA LEU A 128 9.36 -6.64 9.34
C LEU A 128 10.20 -7.24 10.46
N SER A 129 9.62 -8.13 11.26
CA SER A 129 10.34 -8.82 12.33
C SER A 129 10.06 -10.32 12.33
N THR A 130 11.05 -11.08 12.82
CA THR A 130 10.90 -12.51 13.06
C THR A 130 10.19 -12.83 14.38
N VAL A 131 10.13 -11.84 15.28
CA VAL A 131 9.39 -11.91 16.54
C VAL A 131 7.90 -11.89 16.27
N VAL A 132 7.15 -12.78 16.92
CA VAL A 132 5.69 -12.91 16.73
C VAL A 132 4.91 -11.78 17.41
N ASP A 133 5.37 -11.31 18.57
CA ASP A 133 4.78 -10.18 19.28
C ASP A 133 5.88 -9.19 19.64
N PRO A 134 5.92 -7.99 19.01
CA PRO A 134 6.99 -7.02 19.24
C PRO A 134 6.95 -6.41 20.65
N ARG A 135 5.90 -6.67 21.44
CA ARG A 135 5.78 -6.20 22.83
C ARG A 135 6.57 -7.05 23.81
N ASP A 136 6.95 -8.26 23.42
CA ASP A 136 7.67 -9.21 24.28
C ASP A 136 9.19 -9.01 24.24
N VAL A 137 9.67 -8.03 23.46
CA VAL A 137 11.09 -7.72 23.27
C VAL A 137 11.33 -6.21 23.33
N GLU A 138 12.58 -5.80 23.51
CA GLU A 138 12.99 -4.43 23.21
C GLU A 138 12.98 -4.26 21.69
N PHE A 139 12.07 -3.41 21.18
CA PHE A 139 11.89 -3.18 19.75
C PHE A 139 12.42 -1.79 19.35
N PRO A 140 13.07 -1.64 18.18
CA PRO A 140 13.48 -2.69 17.25
C PRO A 140 14.62 -3.56 17.81
N ASP A 141 14.61 -4.85 17.46
CA ASP A 141 15.64 -5.82 17.84
C ASP A 141 16.57 -6.16 16.67
N GLY A 142 17.55 -7.05 16.89
CA GLY A 142 18.50 -7.47 15.84
C GLY A 142 17.88 -8.26 14.68
N SER A 143 16.61 -8.69 14.78
CA SER A 143 15.88 -9.36 13.71
C SER A 143 15.00 -8.42 12.89
N SER A 144 14.89 -7.16 13.33
CA SER A 144 14.02 -6.17 12.74
C SER A 144 14.62 -5.59 11.47
N LEU A 145 13.82 -5.58 10.41
CA LEU A 145 14.15 -5.01 9.10
C LEU A 145 13.34 -3.74 8.90
N ASP A 146 13.99 -2.58 8.96
CA ASP A 146 13.37 -1.28 8.68
C ASP A 146 13.09 -1.16 7.18
N LEU A 147 11.83 -0.97 6.81
CA LEU A 147 11.40 -0.78 5.41
C LEU A 147 11.29 0.70 5.03
N GLY A 148 11.53 1.59 6.00
CA GLY A 148 11.44 3.02 5.87
C GLY A 148 10.13 3.59 6.39
N ARG A 149 9.99 4.89 6.15
CA ARG A 149 8.88 5.70 6.64
C ARG A 149 7.57 5.31 5.93
N VAL A 150 6.50 5.22 6.72
CA VAL A 150 5.13 5.11 6.21
C VAL A 150 4.78 6.37 5.42
N GLU A 151 4.41 6.21 4.15
CA GLU A 151 4.18 7.33 3.23
C GLU A 151 2.89 8.09 3.57
N SER A 152 1.84 7.34 3.94
CA SER A 152 0.53 7.88 4.27
C SER A 152 -0.02 7.20 5.52
N ALA A 153 -0.63 7.98 6.40
CA ALA A 153 -1.37 7.46 7.55
C ALA A 153 -2.70 6.79 7.16
N PHE A 154 -3.08 6.89 5.89
CA PHE A 154 -4.37 6.42 5.36
C PHE A 154 -4.20 5.71 4.02
N GLY A 155 -4.97 4.65 3.83
CA GLY A 155 -5.13 3.97 2.56
C GLY A 155 -3.98 3.04 2.18
N ALA A 156 -4.14 2.43 1.01
CA ALA A 156 -3.20 1.45 0.49
C ALA A 156 -1.84 2.10 0.19
N GLN A 157 -0.79 1.37 0.52
CA GLN A 157 0.59 1.71 0.16
C GLN A 157 1.41 0.42 0.04
N SER A 158 2.59 0.53 -0.54
CA SER A 158 3.48 -0.62 -0.76
C SER A 158 4.91 -0.23 -0.44
N MET A 159 5.64 -1.11 0.23
CA MET A 159 7.04 -0.89 0.59
C MET A 159 7.88 -2.06 0.09
N ALA A 160 9.02 -1.73 -0.51
CA ALA A 160 9.96 -2.75 -0.97
C ALA A 160 10.64 -3.42 0.24
N VAL A 161 10.68 -4.74 0.21
CA VAL A 161 11.39 -5.54 1.19
C VAL A 161 12.70 -6.01 0.53
N PRO A 162 13.86 -5.71 1.11
CA PRO A 162 15.13 -6.28 0.66
C PRO A 162 15.05 -7.81 0.54
N GLU A 163 15.79 -8.38 -0.40
CA GLU A 163 15.85 -9.83 -0.53
C GLU A 163 16.45 -10.46 0.74
N VAL A 164 15.72 -11.42 1.32
CA VAL A 164 16.10 -12.13 2.55
C VAL A 164 16.15 -13.62 2.28
N GLU A 165 17.07 -14.34 2.94
CA GLU A 165 17.28 -15.77 2.70
C GLU A 165 16.02 -16.62 2.93
N ASN A 166 15.23 -16.28 3.95
CA ASN A 166 13.99 -16.99 4.27
C ASN A 166 12.86 -16.00 4.65
N PRO A 167 12.04 -15.57 3.67
CA PRO A 167 10.91 -14.68 3.89
C PRO A 167 9.91 -15.18 4.94
N LEU A 168 9.75 -16.50 5.08
CA LEU A 168 8.79 -17.12 6.00
C LEU A 168 9.16 -16.94 7.49
N LEU A 169 10.38 -16.49 7.78
CA LEU A 169 10.78 -16.15 9.14
C LEU A 169 10.18 -14.82 9.62
N TYR A 170 9.86 -13.91 8.70
CA TYR A 170 9.27 -12.62 9.03
C TYR A 170 7.78 -12.77 9.25
N ARG A 171 7.39 -12.83 10.53
CA ARG A 171 6.05 -13.17 10.99
C ARG A 171 5.23 -11.96 11.39
N THR A 172 5.83 -10.77 11.44
CA THR A 172 5.14 -9.58 11.94
C THR A 172 5.55 -8.34 11.16
N ALA A 173 4.55 -7.58 10.70
CA ALA A 173 4.74 -6.21 10.26
C ALA A 173 4.49 -5.27 11.45
N VAL A 174 5.42 -4.36 11.73
CA VAL A 174 5.38 -3.50 12.92
C VAL A 174 5.39 -2.03 12.51
N LEU A 175 4.54 -1.22 13.12
CA LEU A 175 4.57 0.24 13.01
C LEU A 175 5.24 0.83 14.25
N TRP A 176 6.39 1.48 14.04
CA TRP A 176 7.19 2.03 15.13
C TRP A 176 7.61 3.46 14.80
N ASP A 177 7.33 4.38 15.71
CA ASP A 177 7.85 5.74 15.60
C ASP A 177 9.28 5.79 16.14
N THR A 178 10.23 6.00 15.24
CA THR A 178 11.66 5.95 15.56
C THR A 178 12.15 7.14 16.37
N LYS A 179 11.39 8.25 16.39
CA LYS A 179 11.75 9.47 17.09
C LYS A 179 11.13 9.53 18.49
N LEU A 180 9.92 9.03 18.64
CA LEU A 180 9.24 8.89 19.92
C LEU A 180 9.58 7.57 20.61
N GLU A 181 10.30 6.68 19.93
CA GLU A 181 10.66 5.33 20.40
C GLU A 181 9.42 4.58 20.90
N ARG A 182 8.38 4.53 20.05
CA ARG A 182 7.07 4.01 20.45
C ARG A 182 6.43 3.10 19.41
N LEU A 183 5.91 1.97 19.91
CA LEU A 183 5.11 1.04 19.14
C LEU A 183 3.70 1.61 18.91
N TYR A 184 3.30 1.76 17.65
CA TYR A 184 1.95 2.16 17.28
C TYR A 184 1.04 0.93 17.24
N GLY A 185 1.42 -0.07 16.47
CA GLY A 185 0.68 -1.32 16.30
C GLY A 185 1.47 -2.31 15.46
N PHE A 186 0.90 -3.49 15.24
CA PHE A 186 1.53 -4.54 14.45
C PHE A 186 0.50 -5.49 13.84
N ALA A 187 0.87 -6.18 12.78
CA ALA A 187 0.08 -7.23 12.13
C ALA A 187 0.87 -8.53 12.15
N GLN A 188 0.30 -9.58 12.74
CA GLN A 188 0.86 -10.93 12.70
C GLN A 188 0.54 -11.55 11.34
N LEU A 189 1.58 -11.82 10.58
CA LEU A 189 1.53 -12.35 9.22
C LEU A 189 1.48 -13.87 9.26
N ALA A 190 0.39 -14.43 8.73
CA ALA A 190 0.18 -15.86 8.60
C ALA A 190 -0.22 -16.21 7.16
N LYS A 191 0.07 -17.44 6.75
CA LYS A 191 -0.35 -17.98 5.47
C LYS A 191 -1.52 -18.95 5.64
#